data_AF-A0A8H4GT11-F1
#
_entry.id   AF-A0A8H4GT11-F1
#
_cell.length_a   1.000
_cell.length_b   1.000
_cell.length_c   1.000
_cell.angle_alpha   90.00
_cell.angle_beta   90.00
_cell.angle_gamma   90.00
#
_symmetry.space_group_name_H-M   'P 1'
#
loop_
_entity.id
_entity.type
_entity.pdbx_description
1 polymer ?
#
loop_
_entity_poly.entity_id
_entity_poly.type
_entity_poly.pdbx_seq_one_letter_code
_entity_poly.pdbx_strand_id
1 'polypeptide(L)'
;MKLTALASAILALVHGALALPAKAPALDITLSQINNTRVKAVVRNTGSEKITFVHLNFFNDSGPVKKVSLYRNATEVEFTGIKLRLRSDSLSNEALTTLAPGATYEDEFDIASTANLTQGGPITVRTQGFVPMTMNNKITGYIPYSSNELELEVDAVKAAAVHASIKPLDRRTKITSSCTGNRAAVLNTALRNAASIASKAANAASSGSSALFAEYFKSTSGDIRSTVAARLKAVASEASSNGGGSTTYYCSDPYGYCDSNVLAYTLPSTNEVINCELFYTLQEVTNDCHGQDQATTIIHEFTHAPGVYPPGTEDLGYGYSAATALSANDALNNADSYALFANAISLNCQGQTGGQTMWGGNSQSEQTEPGTQTMWDGSSEPGQTDPGTQAIWDGNYQPGQTEPDAQTISDGNYQPGQTEPDAQTMWDGNYQPGQTEPDAQTMWDGFYQE
;
A
#
# COMPACT_ATOMS: atom_id res chain seq x y z
N MET A 1 26.29 -58.25 -13.92
CA MET A 1 26.76 -57.14 -13.07
C MET A 1 27.49 -56.16 -13.98
N LYS A 2 27.05 -54.93 -14.22
CA LYS A 2 26.69 -53.89 -13.24
C LYS A 2 25.59 -52.99 -13.82
N LEU A 3 24.56 -52.69 -13.03
CA LEU A 3 23.66 -51.56 -13.28
C LEU A 3 24.39 -50.27 -12.85
N THR A 4 24.40 -49.26 -13.71
CA THR A 4 24.73 -47.88 -13.35
C THR A 4 23.42 -47.10 -13.26
N ALA A 5 23.00 -46.78 -12.04
CA ALA A 5 21.90 -45.89 -11.77
C ALA A 5 22.38 -44.43 -11.94
N LEU A 6 21.75 -43.69 -12.86
CA LEU A 6 21.85 -42.24 -12.96
C LEU A 6 20.85 -41.63 -11.98
N ALA A 7 21.35 -41.04 -10.90
CA ALA A 7 20.54 -40.23 -10.00
C ALA A 7 20.50 -38.79 -10.54
N SER A 8 19.35 -38.39 -11.09
CA SER A 8 19.04 -36.99 -11.39
C SER A 8 18.71 -36.28 -10.07
N ALA A 9 19.54 -35.33 -9.67
CA ALA A 9 19.25 -34.43 -8.56
C ALA A 9 18.19 -33.41 -9.01
N ILE A 10 16.97 -33.54 -8.50
CA ILE A 10 15.93 -32.51 -8.61
C ILE A 10 16.27 -31.45 -7.56
N LEU A 11 16.71 -30.26 -8.01
CA LEU A 11 16.78 -29.08 -7.15
C LEU A 11 15.35 -28.65 -6.83
N ALA A 12 14.88 -28.91 -5.60
CA ALA A 12 13.68 -28.29 -5.08
C ALA A 12 13.99 -26.80 -4.83
N LEU A 13 13.41 -25.92 -5.65
CA LEU A 13 13.32 -24.49 -5.36
C LEU A 13 12.36 -24.31 -4.18
N VAL A 14 12.91 -24.29 -2.97
CA VAL A 14 12.20 -23.83 -1.79
C VAL A 14 11.98 -22.33 -1.98
N HIS A 15 10.76 -21.94 -2.35
CA HIS A 15 10.36 -20.54 -2.28
C HIS A 15 10.35 -20.16 -0.80
N GLY A 16 11.25 -19.26 -0.41
CA GLY A 16 11.26 -18.68 0.92
C GLY A 16 9.95 -17.93 1.13
N ALA A 17 9.06 -18.50 1.93
CA ALA A 17 8.02 -17.73 2.58
C ALA A 17 8.74 -16.67 3.42
N LEU A 18 8.65 -15.41 3.00
CA LEU A 18 9.03 -14.29 3.86
C LEU A 18 8.22 -14.44 5.14
N ALA A 19 8.89 -14.68 6.26
CA ALA A 19 8.27 -14.66 7.56
C ALA A 19 7.79 -13.23 7.80
N LEU A 20 6.51 -12.97 7.50
CA LEU A 20 5.82 -11.79 7.96
C LEU A 20 5.95 -11.77 9.49
N PRO A 21 6.29 -10.62 10.10
CA PRO A 21 6.34 -10.53 11.56
C PRO A 21 5.00 -11.02 12.14
N ALA A 22 5.09 -12.08 12.94
CA ALA A 22 3.97 -12.74 13.56
C ALA A 22 3.39 -11.84 14.66
N LYS A 23 2.48 -10.91 14.31
CA LYS A 23 1.56 -10.24 15.25
C LYS A 23 0.44 -9.37 14.64
N ALA A 24 0.25 -9.31 13.32
CA ALA A 24 -0.94 -8.70 12.72
C ALA A 24 -2.01 -9.75 12.39
N PRO A 25 -3.32 -9.43 12.44
CA PRO A 25 -4.36 -10.31 11.93
C PRO A 25 -4.12 -10.56 10.44
N ALA A 26 -3.95 -11.82 10.05
CA ALA A 26 -3.91 -12.23 8.65
C ALA A 26 -5.32 -12.59 8.19
N LEU A 27 -5.73 -12.10 7.02
CA LEU A 27 -6.92 -12.61 6.34
C LEU A 27 -6.53 -13.86 5.56
N ASP A 28 -7.18 -14.98 5.85
CA ASP A 28 -7.03 -16.21 5.08
C ASP A 28 -8.15 -16.32 4.06
N ILE A 29 -7.80 -16.65 2.81
CA ILE A 29 -8.74 -16.73 1.69
C ILE A 29 -8.80 -18.16 1.19
N THR A 30 -9.95 -18.82 1.33
CA THR A 30 -10.16 -20.14 0.71
C THR A 30 -10.89 -19.99 -0.62
N LEU A 31 -10.22 -20.36 -1.72
CA LEU A 31 -10.77 -20.38 -3.07
C LEU A 31 -11.28 -21.77 -3.42
N SER A 32 -12.48 -21.83 -3.99
CA SER A 32 -13.10 -23.07 -4.50
C SER A 32 -13.83 -22.83 -5.82
N GLN A 33 -13.89 -23.85 -6.67
CA GLN A 33 -14.64 -23.81 -7.92
C GLN A 33 -16.13 -24.06 -7.64
N ILE A 34 -17.02 -23.22 -8.16
CA ILE A 34 -18.48 -23.48 -8.18
C ILE A 34 -18.84 -24.23 -9.46
N ASN A 35 -18.44 -23.66 -10.59
CA ASN A 35 -18.52 -24.26 -11.91
C ASN A 35 -17.45 -23.61 -12.80
N ASN A 36 -17.11 -24.22 -13.93
CA ASN A 36 -16.19 -23.69 -14.96
C ASN A 36 -15.23 -22.56 -14.48
N THR A 37 -15.61 -21.30 -14.71
CA THR A 37 -14.86 -20.09 -14.34
C THR A 37 -15.49 -19.32 -13.17
N ARG A 38 -16.58 -19.82 -12.59
CA ARG A 38 -17.16 -19.23 -11.38
C ARG A 38 -16.45 -19.78 -10.14
N VAL A 39 -15.86 -18.86 -9.39
CA VAL A 39 -15.07 -19.13 -8.19
C VAL A 39 -15.78 -18.55 -6.98
N LYS A 40 -15.68 -19.25 -5.84
CA LYS A 40 -16.06 -18.73 -4.54
C LYS A 40 -14.81 -18.48 -3.69
N ALA A 41 -14.72 -17.30 -3.11
CA ALA A 41 -13.76 -16.98 -2.06
C ALA A 41 -14.48 -16.96 -0.70
N VAL A 42 -13.88 -17.62 0.30
CA VAL A 42 -14.27 -17.48 1.70
C VAL A 42 -13.16 -16.70 2.39
N VAL A 43 -13.49 -15.49 2.86
CA VAL A 43 -12.54 -14.61 3.55
C VAL A 43 -12.71 -14.78 5.05
N ARG A 44 -11.62 -15.11 5.76
CA ARG A 44 -11.64 -15.40 7.20
C ARG A 44 -10.68 -14.49 7.96
N ASN A 45 -11.16 -13.90 9.05
CA ASN A 45 -10.28 -13.32 10.06
C ASN A 45 -9.65 -14.43 10.91
N THR A 46 -8.35 -14.65 10.76
CA THR A 46 -7.60 -15.65 11.55
C THR A 46 -6.96 -15.08 12.81
N GLY A 47 -7.00 -13.76 12.98
CA GLY A 47 -6.48 -13.08 14.16
C GLY A 47 -7.38 -13.22 15.39
N SER A 48 -6.87 -12.72 16.52
CA SER A 48 -7.55 -12.69 17.82
C SER A 48 -8.41 -11.44 18.04
N GLU A 49 -8.33 -10.46 17.15
CA GLU A 49 -9.02 -9.17 17.28
C GLU A 49 -10.04 -8.95 16.17
N LYS A 50 -11.02 -8.07 16.45
CA LYS A 50 -11.97 -7.60 15.44
C LYS A 50 -11.24 -6.64 14.50
N ILE A 51 -11.40 -6.84 13.20
CA ILE A 51 -10.81 -5.99 12.16
C ILE A 51 -11.89 -5.28 11.35
N THR A 52 -11.58 -4.07 10.90
CA THR A 52 -12.38 -3.34 9.92
C THR A 52 -11.47 -2.88 8.79
N PHE A 53 -11.83 -3.21 7.55
CA PHE A 53 -11.00 -2.94 6.37
C PHE A 53 -11.86 -2.47 5.19
N VAL A 54 -11.21 -1.85 4.20
CA VAL A 54 -11.83 -1.42 2.96
C VAL A 54 -11.97 -2.61 2.01
N HIS A 55 -13.20 -2.98 1.62
CA HIS A 55 -13.41 -4.10 0.70
C HIS A 55 -13.37 -3.71 -0.79
N LEU A 56 -13.23 -2.42 -1.10
CA LEU A 56 -12.98 -1.96 -2.46
C LEU A 56 -11.60 -2.40 -2.94
N ASN A 57 -11.50 -2.72 -4.23
CA ASN A 57 -10.37 -3.42 -4.84
C ASN A 57 -10.04 -4.77 -4.17
N PHE A 58 -11.02 -5.40 -3.52
CA PHE A 58 -10.89 -6.68 -2.80
C PHE A 58 -12.15 -7.54 -3.01
N PHE A 59 -12.29 -8.64 -2.25
CA PHE A 59 -13.49 -9.47 -2.27
C PHE A 59 -14.70 -8.70 -1.72
N ASN A 60 -15.85 -8.90 -2.36
CA ASN A 60 -17.12 -8.17 -2.18
C ASN A 60 -17.17 -6.77 -2.83
N ASP A 61 -16.11 -6.35 -3.54
CA ASP A 61 -16.24 -5.25 -4.50
C ASP A 61 -17.16 -5.67 -5.66
N SER A 62 -18.07 -4.77 -6.03
CA SER A 62 -19.02 -4.96 -7.14
C SER A 62 -18.43 -4.60 -8.51
N GLY A 63 -17.34 -3.84 -8.53
CA GLY A 63 -16.61 -3.45 -9.72
C GLY A 63 -15.75 -4.57 -10.32
N PRO A 64 -15.31 -4.41 -11.58
CA PRO A 64 -14.45 -5.36 -12.27
C PRO A 64 -12.98 -5.22 -11.83
N VAL A 65 -12.71 -5.47 -10.55
CA VAL A 65 -11.38 -5.36 -9.93
C VAL A 65 -10.63 -6.69 -9.94
N LYS A 66 -9.31 -6.67 -9.72
CA LYS A 66 -8.48 -7.87 -9.71
C LYS A 66 -8.57 -8.59 -8.35
N LYS A 67 -9.57 -9.47 -8.20
CA LYS A 67 -9.76 -10.28 -6.97
C LYS A 67 -8.72 -11.41 -6.84
N VAL A 68 -8.30 -11.98 -7.97
CA VAL A 68 -7.36 -13.11 -8.04
C VAL A 68 -6.39 -12.94 -9.21
N SER A 69 -5.22 -13.56 -9.09
CA SER A 69 -4.28 -13.77 -10.18
C SER A 69 -4.50 -15.15 -10.80
N LEU A 70 -4.41 -15.19 -12.14
CA LEU A 70 -4.63 -16.39 -12.94
C LEU A 70 -3.33 -16.75 -13.64
N TYR A 71 -2.90 -18.00 -13.60
CA TYR A 71 -1.65 -18.43 -14.21
C TYR A 71 -1.88 -19.58 -15.18
N ARG A 72 -1.20 -19.51 -16.32
CA ARG A 72 -1.08 -20.61 -17.28
C ARG A 72 0.39 -20.87 -17.52
N ASN A 73 0.86 -22.06 -17.18
CA ASN A 73 2.28 -22.44 -17.29
C ASN A 73 3.21 -21.41 -16.62
N ALA A 74 2.86 -20.96 -15.41
CA ALA A 74 3.55 -19.92 -14.63
C ALA A 74 3.54 -18.48 -15.22
N THR A 75 2.94 -18.26 -16.39
CA THR A 75 2.69 -16.91 -16.91
C THR A 75 1.34 -16.41 -16.42
N GLU A 76 1.30 -15.22 -15.82
CA GLU A 76 0.04 -14.61 -15.40
C GLU A 76 -0.80 -14.26 -16.66
N VAL A 77 -2.08 -14.66 -16.63
CA VAL A 77 -3.06 -14.26 -17.66
C VAL A 77 -3.41 -12.81 -17.43
N GLU A 78 -3.44 -12.03 -18.52
CA GLU A 78 -3.73 -10.60 -18.47
C GLU A 78 -5.10 -10.32 -17.81
N PHE A 79 -5.08 -9.44 -16.83
CA PHE A 79 -6.27 -8.86 -16.22
C PHE A 79 -6.80 -7.72 -17.08
N THR A 80 -8.10 -7.75 -17.40
CA THR A 80 -8.74 -6.79 -18.32
C THR A 80 -9.75 -5.84 -17.64
N GLY A 81 -9.79 -5.82 -16.31
CA GLY A 81 -10.65 -4.93 -15.53
C GLY A 81 -10.03 -3.57 -15.21
N ILE A 82 -10.52 -2.93 -14.13
CA ILE A 82 -10.09 -1.60 -13.68
C ILE A 82 -9.04 -1.64 -12.56
N LYS A 83 -8.26 -0.56 -12.47
CA LYS A 83 -7.37 -0.19 -11.35
C LYS A 83 -7.94 1.04 -10.66
N LEU A 84 -8.01 1.05 -9.33
CA LEU A 84 -8.79 2.05 -8.59
C LEU A 84 -7.85 3.00 -7.84
N ARG A 85 -8.23 4.26 -7.73
CA ARG A 85 -7.73 5.14 -6.67
C ARG A 85 -8.78 5.36 -5.62
N LEU A 86 -8.57 4.81 -4.43
CA LEU A 86 -9.49 4.97 -3.28
C LEU A 86 -9.18 6.25 -2.50
N ARG A 87 -10.21 6.86 -1.89
CA ARG A 87 -10.01 7.86 -0.84
C ARG A 87 -9.41 7.20 0.40
N SER A 88 -8.53 7.91 1.11
CA SER A 88 -7.81 7.41 2.28
C SER A 88 -8.43 7.82 3.63
N ASP A 89 -9.31 8.81 3.64
CA ASP A 89 -10.05 9.28 4.81
C ASP A 89 -11.54 9.39 4.52
N SER A 90 -12.32 9.74 5.55
CA SER A 90 -13.76 10.03 5.40
C SER A 90 -14.52 8.92 4.67
N LEU A 91 -14.09 7.67 4.86
CA LEU A 91 -14.63 6.50 4.19
C LEU A 91 -16.08 6.28 4.62
N SER A 92 -16.96 6.01 3.66
CA SER A 92 -18.33 5.63 3.99
C SER A 92 -18.37 4.20 4.53
N ASN A 93 -19.32 3.91 5.42
CA ASN A 93 -19.49 2.55 5.95
C ASN A 93 -19.83 1.53 4.86
N GLU A 94 -20.29 1.99 3.69
CA GLU A 94 -20.64 1.13 2.55
C GLU A 94 -19.41 0.49 1.90
N ALA A 95 -18.21 1.06 2.05
CA ALA A 95 -16.95 0.48 1.57
C ALA A 95 -16.20 -0.35 2.63
N LEU A 96 -16.76 -0.46 3.84
CA LEU A 96 -16.10 -1.09 4.98
C LEU A 96 -16.71 -2.44 5.31
N THR A 97 -15.85 -3.42 5.59
CA THR A 97 -16.25 -4.72 6.12
C THR A 97 -15.61 -4.93 7.49
N THR A 98 -16.40 -5.40 8.45
CA THR A 98 -15.92 -5.72 9.80
C THR A 98 -16.06 -7.21 10.07
N LEU A 99 -14.98 -7.84 10.54
CA LEU A 99 -14.96 -9.25 10.92
C LEU A 99 -14.46 -9.45 12.35
N ALA A 100 -15.26 -10.12 13.16
CA ALA A 100 -14.83 -10.64 14.46
C ALA A 100 -13.79 -11.77 14.28
N PRO A 101 -13.02 -12.11 15.33
CA PRO A 101 -12.12 -13.25 15.31
C PRO A 101 -12.81 -14.54 14.84
N GLY A 102 -12.24 -15.22 13.86
CA GLY A 102 -12.79 -16.45 13.28
C GLY A 102 -14.02 -16.27 12.39
N ALA A 103 -14.58 -15.07 12.27
CA ALA A 103 -15.71 -14.79 11.39
C ALA A 103 -15.29 -14.83 9.91
N THR A 104 -16.27 -15.13 9.05
CA THR A 104 -16.08 -15.26 7.61
C THR A 104 -17.17 -14.55 6.81
N TYR A 105 -16.86 -14.17 5.58
CA TYR A 105 -17.87 -13.90 4.54
C TYR A 105 -17.47 -14.58 3.23
N GLU A 106 -18.42 -14.70 2.31
CA GLU A 106 -18.21 -15.31 1.00
C GLU A 106 -18.37 -14.27 -0.11
N ASP A 107 -17.62 -14.45 -1.20
CA ASP A 107 -17.78 -13.70 -2.45
C ASP A 107 -17.74 -14.68 -3.63
N GLU A 108 -18.69 -14.55 -4.55
CA GLU A 108 -18.76 -15.36 -5.77
C GLU A 108 -18.59 -14.48 -7.00
N PHE A 109 -17.66 -14.85 -7.86
CA PHE A 109 -17.34 -14.08 -9.06
C PHE A 109 -16.93 -15.00 -10.22
N ASP A 110 -17.03 -14.50 -11.44
CA ASP A 110 -16.64 -15.23 -12.64
C ASP A 110 -15.33 -14.66 -13.19
N ILE A 111 -14.24 -15.44 -13.12
CA ILE A 111 -12.92 -14.97 -13.53
C ILE A 111 -12.80 -14.71 -15.03
N ALA A 112 -13.71 -15.26 -15.85
CA ALA A 112 -13.74 -14.98 -17.29
C ALA A 112 -14.31 -13.59 -17.62
N SER A 113 -14.93 -12.89 -16.65
CA SER A 113 -15.45 -11.54 -16.90
C SER A 113 -14.34 -10.47 -16.96
N THR A 114 -13.17 -10.75 -16.39
CA THR A 114 -11.99 -9.85 -16.35
C THR A 114 -10.71 -10.50 -16.85
N ALA A 115 -10.80 -11.61 -17.58
CA ALA A 115 -9.66 -12.27 -18.20
C ALA A 115 -10.09 -13.05 -19.45
N ASN A 116 -9.24 -13.09 -20.48
CA ASN A 116 -9.51 -13.89 -21.67
C ASN A 116 -9.18 -15.37 -21.41
N LEU A 117 -10.20 -16.18 -21.17
CA LEU A 117 -10.08 -17.62 -20.93
C LEU A 117 -10.62 -18.49 -22.08
N THR A 118 -10.82 -17.90 -23.27
CA THR A 118 -11.39 -18.59 -24.44
C THR A 118 -10.52 -19.71 -25.01
N GLN A 119 -9.24 -19.78 -24.63
CA GLN A 119 -8.37 -20.90 -24.98
C GLN A 119 -8.76 -22.21 -24.26
N GLY A 120 -9.44 -22.14 -23.12
CA GLY A 120 -9.73 -23.30 -22.27
C GLY A 120 -8.48 -23.93 -21.64
N GLY A 121 -8.61 -25.14 -21.10
CA GLY A 121 -7.52 -25.92 -20.52
C GLY A 121 -7.14 -25.51 -19.08
N PRO A 122 -6.01 -26.04 -18.57
CA PRO A 122 -5.64 -25.87 -17.17
C PRO A 122 -5.16 -24.45 -16.86
N ILE A 123 -5.62 -23.92 -15.73
CA ILE A 123 -5.13 -22.69 -15.10
C ILE A 123 -5.00 -22.86 -13.59
N THR A 124 -4.12 -22.08 -12.97
CA THR A 124 -3.98 -21.96 -11.52
C THR A 124 -4.51 -20.60 -11.06
N VAL A 125 -5.35 -20.59 -10.04
CA VAL A 125 -5.93 -19.39 -9.44
C VAL A 125 -5.40 -19.23 -8.03
N ARG A 126 -4.90 -18.03 -7.69
CA ARG A 126 -4.46 -17.69 -6.33
C ARG A 126 -4.52 -16.19 -6.11
N THR A 127 -4.49 -15.75 -4.87
CA THR A 127 -4.40 -14.34 -4.51
C THR A 127 -3.53 -14.15 -3.28
N GLN A 128 -2.84 -13.01 -3.21
CA GLN A 128 -2.10 -12.56 -2.04
C GLN A 128 -1.91 -11.05 -2.14
N GLY A 129 -1.79 -10.37 -1.01
CA GLY A 129 -1.58 -8.92 -1.01
C GLY A 129 -1.91 -8.28 0.33
N PHE A 130 -2.24 -7.00 0.27
CA PHE A 130 -2.60 -6.18 1.41
C PHE A 130 -3.99 -5.57 1.21
N VAL A 131 -4.83 -5.59 2.23
CA VAL A 131 -6.09 -4.85 2.26
C VAL A 131 -5.99 -3.67 3.24
N PRO A 132 -6.50 -2.47 2.91
CA PRO A 132 -6.39 -1.32 3.81
C PRO A 132 -7.18 -1.53 5.11
N MET A 133 -6.48 -1.45 6.24
CA MET A 133 -7.09 -1.46 7.57
C MET A 133 -7.59 -0.05 7.92
N THR A 134 -8.72 0.03 8.60
CA THR A 134 -9.34 1.31 8.93
C THR A 134 -9.61 1.46 10.41
N MET A 135 -9.40 2.69 10.91
CA MET A 135 -9.89 3.16 12.20
C MET A 135 -10.56 4.51 12.00
N ASN A 136 -11.73 4.73 12.61
CA ASN A 136 -12.49 5.98 12.49
C ASN A 136 -12.68 6.43 11.02
N ASN A 137 -13.00 5.48 10.14
CA ASN A 137 -13.23 5.70 8.71
C ASN A 137 -12.03 6.32 7.96
N LYS A 138 -10.82 6.10 8.46
CA LYS A 138 -9.55 6.47 7.82
C LYS A 138 -8.66 5.24 7.69
N ILE A 139 -7.93 5.14 6.58
CA ILE A 139 -6.88 4.13 6.40
C ILE A 139 -5.75 4.44 7.38
N THR A 140 -5.47 3.50 8.28
CA THR A 140 -4.42 3.64 9.30
C THR A 140 -3.34 2.55 9.21
N GLY A 141 -3.56 1.55 8.36
CA GLY A 141 -2.62 0.46 8.18
C GLY A 141 -3.11 -0.50 7.11
N TYR A 142 -2.62 -1.73 7.19
CA TYR A 142 -2.94 -2.77 6.22
C TYR A 142 -3.02 -4.14 6.89
N ILE A 143 -3.70 -5.06 6.23
CA ILE A 143 -3.80 -6.45 6.63
C ILE A 143 -3.26 -7.32 5.49
N PRO A 144 -2.21 -8.12 5.72
CA PRO A 144 -1.77 -9.09 4.74
C PRO A 144 -2.81 -10.21 4.57
N TYR A 145 -2.93 -10.70 3.34
CA TYR A 145 -3.77 -11.85 3.02
C TYR A 145 -3.12 -12.77 1.98
N SER A 146 -3.53 -14.03 1.99
CA SER A 146 -3.14 -15.02 0.99
C SER A 146 -4.22 -16.09 0.82
N SER A 147 -4.20 -16.79 -0.31
CA SER A 147 -5.08 -17.93 -0.55
C SER A 147 -4.35 -19.25 -0.75
N ASN A 148 -5.11 -20.35 -0.74
CA ASN A 148 -4.69 -21.59 -1.39
C ASN A 148 -4.52 -21.38 -2.91
N GLU A 149 -3.79 -22.28 -3.55
CA GLU A 149 -3.81 -22.43 -5.01
C GLU A 149 -5.00 -23.32 -5.41
N LEU A 150 -5.75 -22.88 -6.41
CA LEU A 150 -6.89 -23.59 -6.96
C LEU A 150 -6.61 -23.91 -8.43
N GLU A 151 -6.48 -25.18 -8.76
CA GLU A 151 -6.35 -25.65 -10.15
C GLU A 151 -7.72 -25.84 -10.77
N LEU A 152 -7.91 -25.28 -11.97
CA LEU A 152 -9.15 -25.35 -12.73
C LEU A 152 -8.88 -25.88 -14.14
N GLU A 153 -9.76 -26.74 -14.63
CA GLU A 153 -9.83 -27.10 -16.05
C GLU A 153 -10.94 -26.28 -16.72
N VAL A 154 -10.56 -25.31 -17.56
CA VAL A 154 -11.52 -24.38 -18.17
C VAL A 154 -12.09 -24.95 -19.46
N ASP A 155 -13.42 -25.02 -19.55
CA ASP A 155 -14.15 -25.24 -20.79
C ASP A 155 -14.18 -23.93 -21.59
N ALA A 156 -13.52 -23.95 -22.75
CA ALA A 156 -13.40 -22.81 -23.65
C ALA A 156 -14.76 -22.23 -24.09
N VAL A 157 -15.74 -23.08 -24.37
CA VAL A 157 -17.05 -22.65 -24.87
C VAL A 157 -17.85 -21.98 -23.76
N LYS A 158 -17.80 -22.54 -22.55
CA LYS A 158 -18.45 -21.93 -21.38
C LYS A 158 -17.78 -20.62 -20.98
N ALA A 159 -16.44 -20.55 -21.02
CA ALA A 159 -15.71 -19.34 -20.73
C ALA A 159 -16.02 -18.22 -21.75
N ALA A 160 -16.12 -18.55 -23.04
CA ALA A 160 -16.48 -17.59 -24.09
C ALA A 160 -17.92 -17.06 -23.98
N ALA A 161 -18.81 -17.75 -23.26
CA ALA A 161 -20.18 -17.31 -23.03
C ALA A 161 -20.32 -16.32 -21.85
N VAL A 162 -19.29 -16.16 -21.02
CA VAL A 162 -19.28 -15.18 -19.92
C VAL A 162 -19.14 -13.77 -20.51
N HIS A 163 -20.04 -12.88 -20.11
CA HIS A 163 -19.95 -11.48 -20.54
C HIS A 163 -18.74 -10.81 -19.90
N ALA A 164 -17.88 -10.20 -20.73
CA ALA A 164 -16.83 -9.33 -20.25
C ALA A 164 -17.44 -8.16 -19.45
N SER A 165 -16.86 -7.87 -18.28
CA SER A 165 -17.35 -6.81 -17.41
C SER A 165 -17.14 -5.43 -18.05
N ILE A 166 -16.05 -5.25 -18.80
CA ILE A 166 -15.74 -4.03 -19.54
C ILE A 166 -16.31 -4.12 -20.95
N LYS A 167 -17.08 -3.10 -21.35
CA LYS A 167 -17.58 -2.94 -22.72
C LYS A 167 -16.82 -1.78 -23.37
N PRO A 168 -15.84 -2.02 -24.26
CA PRO A 168 -15.05 -0.96 -24.85
C PRO A 168 -15.93 0.10 -25.52
N LEU A 169 -15.63 1.37 -25.28
CA LEU A 169 -16.28 2.47 -25.98
C LEU A 169 -15.66 2.68 -27.35
N ASP A 170 -16.46 3.15 -28.32
CA ASP A 170 -15.94 3.59 -29.60
C ASP A 170 -14.97 4.76 -29.39
N ARG A 171 -13.70 4.55 -29.75
CA ARG A 171 -12.62 5.51 -29.54
C ARG A 171 -12.93 6.85 -30.20
N ARG A 172 -13.35 7.85 -29.40
CA ARG A 172 -13.56 9.24 -29.83
C ARG A 172 -12.87 10.19 -28.85
N THR A 173 -11.97 11.01 -29.39
CA THR A 173 -11.22 12.12 -28.73
C THR A 173 -10.49 11.75 -27.43
N LYS A 174 -9.18 12.01 -27.36
CA LYS A 174 -8.32 11.67 -26.20
C LYS A 174 -8.64 12.44 -24.91
N ILE A 175 -9.29 13.61 -25.01
CA ILE A 175 -10.02 14.21 -23.89
C ILE A 175 -11.47 14.23 -24.33
N THR A 176 -12.34 13.56 -23.59
CA THR A 176 -13.71 13.32 -24.06
C THR A 176 -14.63 14.51 -23.80
N SER A 177 -15.80 14.50 -24.45
CA SER A 177 -16.85 15.52 -24.28
C SER A 177 -17.40 15.62 -22.85
N SER A 178 -17.08 14.67 -21.96
CA SER A 178 -17.38 14.78 -20.52
C SER A 178 -16.61 15.92 -19.84
N CYS A 179 -15.47 16.33 -20.41
CA CYS A 179 -14.63 17.40 -19.89
C CYS A 179 -15.12 18.76 -20.39
N THR A 180 -16.13 19.31 -19.73
CA THR A 180 -16.68 20.64 -20.02
C THR A 180 -16.82 21.49 -18.75
N GLY A 181 -17.00 22.81 -18.91
CA GLY A 181 -17.24 23.74 -17.80
C GLY A 181 -16.17 23.68 -16.71
N ASN A 182 -16.62 23.63 -15.45
CA ASN A 182 -15.73 23.58 -14.29
C ASN A 182 -14.84 22.33 -14.26
N ARG A 183 -15.36 21.16 -14.67
CA ARG A 183 -14.58 19.91 -14.71
C ARG A 183 -13.39 20.02 -15.65
N ALA A 184 -13.57 20.66 -16.81
CA ALA A 184 -12.48 20.93 -17.73
C ALA A 184 -11.42 21.86 -17.11
N ALA A 185 -11.83 22.89 -16.39
CA ALA A 185 -10.90 23.81 -15.73
C ALA A 185 -10.07 23.09 -14.66
N VAL A 186 -10.74 22.32 -13.78
CA VAL A 186 -10.09 21.52 -12.73
C VAL A 186 -9.12 20.49 -13.34
N LEU A 187 -9.56 19.70 -14.33
CA LEU A 187 -8.68 18.72 -14.97
C LEU A 187 -7.45 19.37 -15.60
N ASN A 188 -7.61 20.49 -16.33
CA ASN A 188 -6.47 21.17 -16.96
C ASN A 188 -5.48 21.71 -15.93
N THR A 189 -5.95 22.21 -14.78
CA THR A 189 -5.05 22.62 -13.70
C THR A 189 -4.34 21.43 -13.07
N ALA A 190 -5.08 20.36 -12.77
CA ALA A 190 -4.52 19.14 -12.20
C ALA A 190 -3.48 18.49 -13.12
N LEU A 191 -3.71 18.44 -14.44
CA LEU A 191 -2.74 17.94 -15.43
C LEU A 191 -1.45 18.78 -15.45
N ARG A 192 -1.55 20.11 -15.40
CA ARG A 192 -0.36 20.98 -15.32
C ARG A 192 0.42 20.75 -14.03
N ASN A 193 -0.27 20.63 -12.91
CA ASN A 193 0.36 20.35 -11.61
C ASN A 193 1.03 18.97 -11.61
N ALA A 194 0.34 17.94 -12.09
CA ALA A 194 0.86 16.58 -12.22
C ALA A 194 2.12 16.55 -13.10
N ALA A 195 2.11 17.24 -14.25
CA ALA A 195 3.28 17.33 -15.13
C ALA A 195 4.49 17.95 -14.42
N SER A 196 4.27 19.03 -13.66
CA SER A 196 5.32 19.71 -12.88
C SER A 196 5.87 18.81 -11.77
N ILE A 197 4.97 18.23 -10.95
CA ILE A 197 5.32 17.40 -9.80
C ILE A 197 6.03 16.11 -10.27
N ALA A 198 5.51 15.42 -11.27
CA ALA A 198 6.13 14.22 -11.83
C ALA A 198 7.52 14.51 -12.43
N SER A 199 7.71 15.66 -13.08
CA SER A 199 9.04 16.07 -13.59
C SER A 199 10.05 16.26 -12.47
N LYS A 200 9.66 16.93 -11.37
CA LYS A 200 10.51 17.10 -10.17
C LYS A 200 10.85 15.75 -9.54
N ALA A 201 9.83 14.89 -9.38
CA ALA A 201 9.99 13.55 -8.83
C ALA A 201 10.92 12.69 -9.70
N ALA A 202 10.83 12.78 -11.03
CA ALA A 202 11.74 12.06 -11.93
C ALA A 202 13.21 12.49 -11.79
N ASN A 203 13.45 13.80 -11.61
CA ASN A 203 14.80 14.32 -11.36
C ASN A 203 15.32 13.84 -10.01
N ALA A 204 14.48 13.85 -8.97
CA ALA A 204 14.83 13.33 -7.65
C ALA A 204 15.09 11.81 -7.66
N ALA A 205 14.30 11.04 -8.40
CA ALA A 205 14.57 9.62 -8.62
C ALA A 205 15.95 9.41 -9.25
N SER A 206 16.36 10.28 -10.20
CA SER A 206 17.66 10.16 -10.87
C SER A 206 18.85 10.56 -9.98
N SER A 207 18.74 11.65 -9.22
CA SER A 207 19.90 12.25 -8.53
C SER A 207 19.61 12.87 -7.16
N GLY A 208 18.40 12.71 -6.63
CA GLY A 208 18.00 13.18 -5.30
C GLY A 208 18.42 12.26 -4.16
N SER A 209 17.86 12.50 -2.97
CA SER A 209 18.17 11.74 -1.75
C SER A 209 17.96 10.24 -1.93
N SER A 210 19.01 9.45 -1.67
CA SER A 210 18.94 7.99 -1.68
C SER A 210 18.08 7.45 -0.54
N ALA A 211 18.08 8.10 0.62
CA ALA A 211 17.28 7.69 1.78
C ALA A 211 15.78 7.82 1.47
N LEU A 212 15.36 9.00 0.97
CA LEU A 212 13.96 9.22 0.58
C LEU A 212 13.54 8.31 -0.57
N PHE A 213 14.41 8.05 -1.54
CA PHE A 213 14.10 7.09 -2.60
C PHE A 213 13.92 5.66 -2.07
N ALA A 214 14.79 5.23 -1.15
CA ALA A 214 14.72 3.92 -0.52
C ALA A 214 13.47 3.75 0.36
N GLU A 215 12.96 4.84 0.94
CA GLU A 215 11.70 4.85 1.71
C GLU A 215 10.52 4.34 0.87
N TYR A 216 10.38 4.78 -0.38
CA TYR A 216 9.26 4.39 -1.23
C TYR A 216 9.53 3.17 -2.11
N PHE A 217 10.77 2.96 -2.57
CA PHE A 217 11.11 1.92 -3.55
C PHE A 217 12.03 0.82 -3.02
N LYS A 218 12.40 0.85 -1.74
CA LYS A 218 13.15 -0.19 -1.02
C LYS A 218 14.48 -0.58 -1.66
N SER A 219 15.05 0.34 -2.42
CA SER A 219 16.29 0.15 -3.14
C SER A 219 16.95 1.49 -3.37
N THR A 220 18.25 1.48 -3.58
CA THR A 220 19.04 2.63 -4.04
C THR A 220 19.75 2.34 -5.37
N SER A 221 19.46 1.19 -6.00
CA SER A 221 20.15 0.74 -7.21
C SER A 221 19.92 1.69 -8.38
N GLY A 222 20.96 1.86 -9.20
CA GLY A 222 20.90 2.72 -10.40
C GLY A 222 19.80 2.30 -11.38
N ASP A 223 19.55 1.00 -11.51
CA ASP A 223 18.53 0.46 -12.42
C ASP A 223 17.11 0.81 -11.94
N ILE A 224 16.80 0.61 -10.66
CA ILE A 224 15.47 0.94 -10.11
C ILE A 224 15.24 2.45 -10.14
N ARG A 225 16.26 3.25 -9.79
CA ARG A 225 16.21 4.72 -9.91
C ARG A 225 15.94 5.17 -11.35
N SER A 226 16.61 4.56 -12.32
CA SER A 226 16.43 4.86 -13.74
C SER A 226 15.03 4.50 -14.24
N THR A 227 14.49 3.34 -13.84
CA THR A 227 13.13 2.92 -14.19
C THR A 227 12.09 3.86 -13.59
N VAL A 228 12.21 4.21 -12.31
CA VAL A 228 11.29 5.15 -11.64
C VAL A 228 11.34 6.52 -12.31
N ALA A 229 12.54 7.04 -12.60
CA ALA A 229 12.71 8.31 -13.29
C ALA A 229 12.12 8.29 -14.71
N ALA A 230 12.30 7.20 -15.45
CA ALA A 230 11.78 7.05 -16.80
C ALA A 230 10.24 7.01 -16.81
N ARG A 231 9.62 6.26 -15.90
CA ARG A 231 8.16 6.23 -15.74
C ARG A 231 7.60 7.60 -15.35
N LEU A 232 8.20 8.30 -14.38
CA LEU A 232 7.74 9.64 -13.98
C LEU A 232 7.93 10.69 -15.09
N LYS A 233 8.99 10.60 -15.91
CA LYS A 233 9.14 11.43 -17.12
C LYS A 233 8.05 11.15 -18.15
N ALA A 234 7.68 9.88 -18.34
CA ALA A 234 6.60 9.50 -19.24
C ALA A 234 5.25 10.03 -18.73
N VAL A 235 4.96 9.90 -17.43
CA VAL A 235 3.79 10.50 -16.77
C VAL A 235 3.75 12.02 -16.97
N ALA A 236 4.88 12.71 -16.76
CA ALA A 236 4.95 14.15 -16.98
C ALA A 236 4.68 14.55 -18.44
N SER A 237 5.21 13.77 -19.39
CA SER A 237 5.01 13.99 -20.83
C SER A 237 3.54 13.78 -21.20
N GLU A 238 2.92 12.71 -20.70
CA GLU A 238 1.51 12.41 -20.90
C GLU A 238 0.63 13.55 -20.38
N ALA A 239 0.85 13.98 -19.13
CA ALA A 239 0.10 15.04 -18.49
C ALA A 239 0.21 16.40 -19.22
N SER A 240 1.37 16.67 -19.85
CA SER A 240 1.60 17.90 -20.63
C SER A 240 1.05 17.88 -22.05
N SER A 241 0.55 16.73 -22.52
CA SER A 241 0.22 16.51 -23.93
C SER A 241 -1.07 17.20 -24.41
N ASN A 242 -1.88 17.76 -23.50
CA ASN A 242 -3.16 18.44 -23.79
C ASN A 242 -4.10 17.60 -24.70
N GLY A 243 -4.21 16.30 -24.43
CA GLY A 243 -5.01 15.38 -25.24
C GLY A 243 -4.28 14.85 -26.49
N GLY A 244 -2.96 15.01 -26.56
CA GLY A 244 -2.11 14.42 -27.60
C GLY A 244 -1.50 13.06 -27.23
N GLY A 245 -1.50 12.70 -25.95
CA GLY A 245 -0.79 11.56 -25.36
C GLY A 245 -1.38 10.18 -25.64
N SER A 246 -0.87 9.16 -24.97
CA SER A 246 -1.27 7.76 -25.16
C SER A 246 -2.61 7.41 -24.50
N THR A 247 -3.09 8.22 -23.56
CA THR A 247 -4.31 7.97 -22.79
C THR A 247 -5.53 8.67 -23.37
N THR A 248 -6.71 8.13 -23.03
CA THR A 248 -8.00 8.83 -23.19
C THR A 248 -8.55 9.19 -21.83
N TYR A 249 -8.85 10.47 -21.59
CA TYR A 249 -9.28 10.99 -20.30
C TYR A 249 -10.77 11.32 -20.29
N TYR A 250 -11.47 10.78 -19.29
CA TYR A 250 -12.88 11.05 -19.00
C TYR A 250 -13.00 11.85 -17.70
N CYS A 251 -13.67 13.00 -17.78
CA CYS A 251 -14.00 13.80 -16.60
C CYS A 251 -15.24 13.30 -15.87
N SER A 252 -15.94 12.31 -16.43
CA SER A 252 -17.13 11.71 -15.84
C SER A 252 -17.19 10.27 -16.29
N ASP A 253 -17.63 9.42 -15.38
CA ASP A 253 -17.62 7.99 -15.57
C ASP A 253 -18.63 7.54 -16.63
N PRO A 254 -18.18 7.02 -17.78
CA PRO A 254 -19.08 6.51 -18.81
C PRO A 254 -19.49 5.05 -18.56
N TYR A 255 -18.81 4.35 -17.64
CA TYR A 255 -18.97 2.92 -17.39
C TYR A 255 -19.78 2.60 -16.14
N GLY A 256 -19.84 3.53 -15.18
CA GLY A 256 -20.60 3.39 -13.93
C GLY A 256 -19.88 2.55 -12.86
N TYR A 257 -18.54 2.58 -12.83
CA TYR A 257 -17.71 1.92 -11.82
C TYR A 257 -17.22 2.84 -10.70
N CYS A 258 -17.53 4.14 -10.76
CA CYS A 258 -17.26 5.06 -9.66
C CYS A 258 -18.18 4.76 -8.47
N ASP A 259 -17.60 4.28 -7.39
CA ASP A 259 -18.24 4.18 -6.08
C ASP A 259 -18.07 5.48 -5.26
N SER A 260 -18.86 5.62 -4.19
CA SER A 260 -18.82 6.69 -3.19
C SER A 260 -17.47 6.93 -2.52
N ASN A 261 -16.50 6.00 -2.62
CA ASN A 261 -15.15 6.13 -2.03
C ASN A 261 -14.02 6.09 -3.08
N VAL A 262 -14.35 6.06 -4.37
CA VAL A 262 -13.36 6.02 -5.46
C VAL A 262 -13.11 7.45 -5.96
N LEU A 263 -11.84 7.83 -6.03
CA LEU A 263 -11.37 9.12 -6.56
C LEU A 263 -11.28 9.06 -8.09
N ALA A 264 -10.69 8.01 -8.63
CA ALA A 264 -10.51 7.80 -10.06
C ALA A 264 -10.28 6.30 -10.32
N TYR A 265 -10.29 5.91 -11.60
CA TYR A 265 -9.85 4.59 -12.01
C TYR A 265 -9.27 4.60 -13.41
N THR A 266 -8.47 3.59 -13.71
CA THR A 266 -7.86 3.35 -15.02
C THR A 266 -8.28 2.01 -15.59
N LEU A 267 -8.52 1.96 -16.90
CA LEU A 267 -8.62 0.74 -17.71
C LEU A 267 -7.28 0.55 -18.46
N PRO A 268 -6.38 -0.31 -17.97
CA PRO A 268 -5.05 -0.47 -18.58
C PRO A 268 -5.11 -1.00 -20.02
N SER A 269 -6.06 -1.90 -20.30
CA SER A 269 -6.22 -2.55 -21.61
C SER A 269 -6.56 -1.56 -22.74
N THR A 270 -7.21 -0.45 -22.42
CA THR A 270 -7.60 0.61 -23.38
C THR A 270 -6.88 1.93 -23.16
N ASN A 271 -6.05 2.05 -22.11
CA ASN A 271 -5.39 3.30 -21.68
C ASN A 271 -6.39 4.43 -21.42
N GLU A 272 -7.51 4.10 -20.76
CA GLU A 272 -8.53 5.08 -20.39
C GLU A 272 -8.42 5.43 -18.91
N VAL A 273 -8.40 6.72 -18.61
CA VAL A 273 -8.39 7.25 -17.24
C VAL A 273 -9.70 7.99 -16.99
N ILE A 274 -10.34 7.68 -15.87
CA ILE A 274 -11.66 8.19 -15.53
C ILE A 274 -11.59 8.84 -14.15
N ASN A 275 -11.97 10.12 -14.06
CA ASN A 275 -12.21 10.77 -12.78
C ASN A 275 -13.62 10.45 -12.26
N CYS A 276 -13.70 10.07 -10.99
CA CYS A 276 -14.96 9.97 -10.26
C CYS A 276 -15.35 11.32 -9.66
N GLU A 277 -16.57 11.43 -9.14
CA GLU A 277 -17.07 12.69 -8.56
C GLU A 277 -16.21 13.18 -7.40
N LEU A 278 -15.69 12.26 -6.57
CA LEU A 278 -14.84 12.63 -5.44
C LEU A 278 -13.53 13.30 -5.84
N PHE A 279 -12.99 13.05 -7.03
CA PHE A 279 -11.79 13.73 -7.53
C PHE A 279 -11.94 15.26 -7.46
N TYR A 280 -13.11 15.77 -7.84
CA TYR A 280 -13.38 17.20 -7.91
C TYR A 280 -13.55 17.85 -6.52
N THR A 281 -13.59 17.06 -5.46
CA THR A 281 -13.63 17.54 -4.07
C THR A 281 -12.24 17.63 -3.43
N LEU A 282 -11.23 17.05 -4.07
CA LEU A 282 -9.85 17.11 -3.59
C LEU A 282 -9.26 18.51 -3.79
N GLN A 283 -8.25 18.84 -2.97
CA GLN A 283 -7.39 19.99 -3.21
C GLN A 283 -6.63 19.83 -4.53
N GLU A 284 -6.29 20.94 -5.20
CA GLU A 284 -5.51 20.88 -6.45
C GLU A 284 -4.12 20.26 -6.22
N VAL A 285 -3.47 20.68 -5.13
CA VAL A 285 -2.22 20.15 -4.57
C VAL A 285 -2.35 20.25 -3.06
N THR A 286 -2.11 19.17 -2.33
CA THR A 286 -2.17 19.19 -0.86
C THR A 286 -0.93 19.85 -0.26
N ASN A 287 -1.05 20.35 0.97
CA ASN A 287 0.10 20.79 1.78
C ASN A 287 0.52 19.71 2.80
N ASP A 288 -0.20 18.60 2.86
CA ASP A 288 0.06 17.51 3.79
C ASP A 288 0.95 16.46 3.15
N CYS A 289 2.02 16.09 3.83
CA CYS A 289 2.83 14.95 3.45
C CYS A 289 1.98 13.68 3.41
N HIS A 290 2.10 12.96 2.29
CA HIS A 290 1.35 11.74 1.99
C HIS A 290 -0.17 11.95 1.83
N GLY A 291 -0.63 13.21 1.80
CA GLY A 291 -2.02 13.55 1.54
C GLY A 291 -2.41 13.30 0.07
N GLN A 292 -3.71 13.08 -0.17
CA GLN A 292 -4.25 12.90 -1.51
C GLN A 292 -4.69 14.23 -2.10
N ASP A 293 -4.32 14.48 -3.35
CA ASP A 293 -4.77 15.62 -4.11
C ASP A 293 -5.06 15.25 -5.57
N GLN A 294 -5.56 16.21 -6.35
CA GLN A 294 -5.89 16.00 -7.76
C GLN A 294 -4.65 15.67 -8.60
N ALA A 295 -3.51 16.33 -8.35
CA ALA A 295 -2.29 16.15 -9.12
C ALA A 295 -1.67 14.76 -8.92
N THR A 296 -1.55 14.31 -7.67
CA THR A 296 -1.01 12.99 -7.31
C THR A 296 -1.96 11.87 -7.70
N THR A 297 -3.28 12.13 -7.72
CA THR A 297 -4.27 11.19 -8.27
C THR A 297 -4.04 10.98 -9.77
N ILE A 298 -3.80 12.05 -10.54
CA ILE A 298 -3.44 11.92 -11.96
C ILE A 298 -2.12 11.14 -12.15
N ILE A 299 -1.11 11.42 -11.31
CA ILE A 299 0.17 10.69 -11.36
C ILE A 299 -0.07 9.19 -11.13
N HIS A 300 -0.86 8.83 -10.12
CA HIS A 300 -1.25 7.46 -9.82
C HIS A 300 -1.90 6.80 -11.05
N GLU A 301 -2.97 7.38 -11.58
CA GLU A 301 -3.72 6.80 -12.71
C GLU A 301 -2.86 6.64 -13.98
N PHE A 302 -2.03 7.63 -14.31
CA PHE A 302 -1.15 7.52 -15.48
C PHE A 302 -0.09 6.43 -15.34
N THR A 303 0.28 6.02 -14.12
CA THR A 303 1.20 4.89 -13.95
C THR A 303 0.57 3.55 -14.31
N HIS A 304 -0.76 3.40 -14.17
CA HIS A 304 -1.47 2.19 -14.56
C HIS A 304 -1.53 1.99 -16.07
N ALA A 305 -1.50 3.07 -16.86
CA ALA A 305 -1.65 3.03 -18.31
C ALA A 305 -0.36 2.52 -19.00
N PRO A 306 -0.33 1.30 -19.59
CA PRO A 306 0.88 0.75 -20.19
C PRO A 306 1.35 1.54 -21.43
N GLY A 307 0.46 2.29 -22.07
CA GLY A 307 0.75 3.21 -23.16
C GLY A 307 1.51 4.47 -22.73
N VAL A 308 1.50 4.80 -21.42
CA VAL A 308 2.36 5.84 -20.84
C VAL A 308 3.76 5.25 -20.61
N TYR A 309 3.85 4.16 -19.86
CA TYR A 309 5.11 3.45 -19.65
C TYR A 309 4.84 1.97 -19.33
N PRO A 310 5.31 1.00 -20.15
CA PRO A 310 5.07 -0.42 -19.91
C PRO A 310 6.13 -1.04 -18.97
N PRO A 311 5.75 -2.02 -18.13
CA PRO A 311 4.36 -2.41 -17.85
C PRO A 311 3.63 -1.32 -17.07
N GLY A 312 2.29 -1.28 -17.18
CA GLY A 312 1.47 -0.49 -16.26
C GLY A 312 1.62 -0.99 -14.83
N THR A 313 1.48 -0.09 -13.86
CA THR A 313 1.49 -0.46 -12.43
C THR A 313 0.19 -1.15 -12.01
N GLU A 314 0.25 -1.79 -10.84
CA GLU A 314 -0.84 -2.43 -10.12
C GLU A 314 -1.17 -1.61 -8.84
N ASP A 315 -2.24 -2.03 -8.15
CA ASP A 315 -2.65 -1.49 -6.85
C ASP A 315 -2.31 -2.49 -5.74
N LEU A 316 -1.05 -2.48 -5.32
CA LEU A 316 -0.50 -3.49 -4.39
C LEU A 316 -0.51 -3.02 -2.92
N GLY A 317 -0.55 -1.71 -2.69
CA GLY A 317 -0.66 -1.12 -1.36
C GLY A 317 -1.12 0.33 -1.43
N TYR A 318 -2.24 0.63 -0.77
CA TYR A 318 -2.81 1.98 -0.66
C TYR A 318 -2.38 2.70 0.61
N GLY A 319 -2.04 3.98 0.44
CA GLY A 319 -1.58 4.84 1.52
C GLY A 319 -0.12 4.59 1.86
N TYR A 320 0.44 5.53 2.62
CA TYR A 320 1.86 5.53 2.99
C TYR A 320 2.30 4.20 3.61
N SER A 321 1.64 3.77 4.70
CA SER A 321 2.05 2.59 5.45
C SER A 321 2.10 1.31 4.61
N ALA A 322 1.12 1.09 3.73
CA ALA A 322 1.11 -0.11 2.87
C ALA A 322 2.13 0.01 1.74
N ALA A 323 2.19 1.15 1.04
CA ALA A 323 3.10 1.37 -0.07
C ALA A 323 4.58 1.26 0.37
N THR A 324 4.90 1.76 1.57
CA THR A 324 6.23 1.64 2.17
C THR A 324 6.44 0.32 2.92
N ALA A 325 5.51 -0.62 2.91
CA ALA A 325 5.74 -1.98 3.41
C ALA A 325 6.01 -2.99 2.28
N LEU A 326 5.77 -2.59 1.03
CA LEU A 326 6.00 -3.41 -0.15
C LEU A 326 7.47 -3.79 -0.33
N SER A 327 7.71 -4.92 -1.01
CA SER A 327 9.05 -5.26 -1.51
C SER A 327 9.51 -4.25 -2.57
N ALA A 328 10.81 -4.20 -2.88
CA ALA A 328 11.31 -3.32 -3.95
C ALA A 328 10.63 -3.60 -5.30
N ASN A 329 10.35 -4.87 -5.60
CA ASN A 329 9.68 -5.26 -6.84
C ASN A 329 8.21 -4.81 -6.85
N ASP A 330 7.51 -4.97 -5.73
CA ASP A 330 6.10 -4.57 -5.66
C ASP A 330 5.96 -3.06 -5.61
N ALA A 331 6.83 -2.35 -4.87
CA ALA A 331 6.86 -0.89 -4.86
C ALA A 331 7.15 -0.30 -6.26
N LEU A 332 8.05 -0.93 -7.03
CA LEU A 332 8.31 -0.55 -8.43
C LEU A 332 7.08 -0.75 -9.32
N ASN A 333 6.18 -1.66 -8.96
CA ASN A 333 4.96 -1.97 -9.71
C ASN A 333 3.69 -1.44 -9.02
N ASN A 334 3.79 -0.59 -7.99
CA ASN A 334 2.64 -0.05 -7.26
C ASN A 334 2.40 1.41 -7.62
N ALA A 335 1.20 1.76 -8.08
CA ALA A 335 0.88 3.12 -8.49
C ALA A 335 1.01 4.14 -7.35
N ASP A 336 0.63 3.76 -6.13
CA ASP A 336 0.66 4.69 -5.00
C ASP A 336 2.09 5.03 -4.53
N SER A 337 3.04 4.12 -4.72
CA SER A 337 4.46 4.39 -4.45
C SER A 337 4.98 5.57 -5.28
N TYR A 338 4.50 5.73 -6.53
CA TYR A 338 4.84 6.87 -7.39
C TYR A 338 4.14 8.15 -6.95
N ALA A 339 2.86 8.09 -6.62
CA ALA A 339 2.08 9.25 -6.18
C ALA A 339 2.62 9.82 -4.86
N LEU A 340 2.91 8.95 -3.89
CA LEU A 340 3.45 9.30 -2.58
C LEU A 340 4.89 9.84 -2.69
N PHE A 341 5.76 9.18 -3.47
CA PHE A 341 7.11 9.71 -3.70
C PHE A 341 7.07 11.10 -4.35
N ALA A 342 6.17 11.31 -5.33
CA ALA A 342 6.05 12.60 -5.99
C ALA A 342 5.50 13.70 -5.07
N ASN A 343 4.52 13.38 -4.22
CA ASN A 343 4.06 14.26 -3.14
C ASN A 343 5.21 14.65 -2.20
N ALA A 344 5.95 13.65 -1.70
CA ALA A 344 7.03 13.87 -0.74
C ALA A 344 8.17 14.73 -1.30
N ILE A 345 8.50 14.56 -2.58
CA ILE A 345 9.45 15.43 -3.28
C ILE A 345 8.90 16.86 -3.43
N SER A 346 7.61 17.02 -3.73
CA SER A 346 7.01 18.34 -3.92
C SER A 346 6.93 19.14 -2.62
N LEU A 347 6.67 18.46 -1.49
CA LEU A 347 6.50 19.07 -0.17
C LEU A 347 7.74 19.03 0.73
N ASN A 348 8.81 18.34 0.28
CA ASN A 348 10.05 18.15 1.03
C ASN A 348 9.81 17.47 2.40
N CYS A 349 9.08 16.35 2.40
CA CYS A 349 8.65 15.60 3.59
C CYS A 349 9.77 14.86 4.36
N GLN A 350 11.03 15.27 4.24
CA GLN A 350 12.16 14.53 4.80
C GLN A 350 11.99 14.32 6.33
N GLY A 351 12.00 13.06 6.77
CA GLY A 351 11.86 12.69 8.17
C GLY A 351 10.41 12.68 8.70
N GLN A 352 9.40 12.94 7.87
CA GLN A 352 8.00 12.84 8.26
C GLN A 352 7.44 11.48 7.85
N THR A 353 7.62 10.47 8.71
CA THR A 353 6.89 9.21 8.58
C THR A 353 5.39 9.51 8.71
N GLY A 354 4.62 9.16 7.68
CA GLY A 354 3.18 9.34 7.69
C GLY A 354 2.52 8.44 8.73
N GLY A 355 2.06 9.02 9.83
CA GLY A 355 1.17 8.40 10.80
C GLY A 355 1.85 7.81 12.03
N GLN A 356 1.47 8.31 13.21
CA GLN A 356 1.81 7.80 14.54
C GLN A 356 1.70 6.28 14.60
N THR A 357 2.81 5.60 14.94
CA THR A 357 2.77 4.20 15.33
C THR A 357 2.36 4.12 16.80
N MET A 358 1.07 3.93 17.03
CA MET A 358 0.52 3.61 18.35
C MET A 358 0.60 2.10 18.54
N TRP A 359 1.41 1.65 19.50
CA TRP A 359 1.49 0.24 19.90
C TRP A 359 0.75 0.05 21.23
N GLY A 360 -0.14 -0.94 21.32
CA GLY A 360 -0.83 -1.33 22.55
C GLY A 360 -0.40 -2.72 23.03
N GLY A 361 -0.11 -2.86 24.33
CA GLY A 361 0.17 -4.14 25.02
C GLY A 361 1.65 -4.42 25.30
N ASN A 362 1.92 -5.42 26.17
CA ASN A 362 3.28 -5.76 26.62
C ASN A 362 4.24 -6.08 25.47
N SER A 363 5.31 -5.32 25.36
CA SER A 363 6.38 -5.54 24.38
C SER A 363 7.76 -5.65 25.04
N GLN A 364 8.55 -6.60 24.55
CA GLN A 364 10.00 -6.66 24.74
C GLN A 364 10.60 -6.46 23.35
N SER A 365 10.93 -5.22 23.00
CA SER A 365 11.65 -4.91 21.75
C SER A 365 13.15 -4.87 22.05
N GLU A 366 13.98 -5.62 21.33
CA GLU A 366 15.42 -5.64 21.60
C GLU A 366 16.08 -4.26 21.32
N GLN A 367 15.60 -3.48 20.34
CA GLN A 367 16.13 -2.15 19.97
C GLN A 367 15.03 -1.25 19.38
N THR A 368 15.06 0.07 19.64
CA THR A 368 14.26 1.07 18.91
C THR A 368 15.05 1.63 17.73
N GLU A 369 14.44 1.87 16.56
CA GLU A 369 15.17 2.38 15.39
C GLU A 369 15.61 3.86 15.57
N PRO A 370 16.79 4.27 15.04
CA PRO A 370 17.30 5.64 15.19
C PRO A 370 16.37 6.69 14.57
N GLY A 371 16.17 7.80 15.28
CA GLY A 371 15.38 8.95 14.78
C GLY A 371 13.86 8.70 14.74
N THR A 372 13.35 7.70 15.46
CA THR A 372 11.91 7.43 15.54
C THR A 372 11.24 8.18 16.68
N GLN A 373 9.96 8.53 16.50
CA GLN A 373 9.09 8.89 17.62
C GLN A 373 8.20 7.69 17.95
N THR A 374 8.34 7.13 19.15
CA THR A 374 7.57 5.98 19.63
C THR A 374 6.59 6.41 20.71
N MET A 375 5.33 5.99 20.60
CA MET A 375 4.28 6.25 21.60
C MET A 375 3.60 4.94 22.00
N TRP A 376 3.51 4.71 23.30
CA TRP A 376 3.09 3.44 23.86
C TRP A 376 2.19 3.60 25.09
N ASP A 377 1.23 2.66 25.21
CA ASP A 377 0.34 2.50 26.36
C ASP A 377 0.46 1.04 26.87
N GLY A 378 1.01 0.85 28.08
CA GLY A 378 1.23 -0.47 28.70
C GLY A 378 2.60 -0.66 29.37
N SER A 379 3.00 -1.92 29.64
CA SER A 379 4.33 -2.22 30.19
C SER A 379 5.33 -2.57 29.09
N SER A 380 6.56 -2.08 29.19
CA SER A 380 7.61 -2.35 28.21
C SER A 380 9.02 -2.43 28.79
N GLU A 381 9.84 -3.27 28.18
CA GLU A 381 11.24 -3.48 28.54
C GLU A 381 12.12 -3.46 27.27
N PRO A 382 12.37 -2.29 26.64
CA PRO A 382 13.23 -2.25 25.47
C PRO A 382 14.71 -2.46 25.82
N GLY A 383 15.43 -3.21 25.01
CA GLY A 383 16.87 -3.49 25.24
C GLY A 383 17.76 -2.26 25.07
N GLN A 384 17.56 -1.47 24.01
CA GLN A 384 18.34 -0.27 23.70
C GLN A 384 17.47 0.83 23.05
N THR A 385 17.69 2.09 23.44
CA THR A 385 17.10 3.27 22.81
C THR A 385 18.17 4.00 21.99
N ASP A 386 18.05 3.97 20.67
CA ASP A 386 19.05 4.49 19.73
C ASP A 386 19.11 6.04 19.70
N PRO A 387 20.23 6.65 19.26
CA PRO A 387 20.39 8.10 19.22
C PRO A 387 19.31 8.83 18.43
N GLY A 388 18.88 10.00 18.95
CA GLY A 388 17.87 10.85 18.32
C GLY A 388 16.43 10.31 18.38
N THR A 389 16.19 9.24 19.14
CA THR A 389 14.85 8.68 19.36
C THR A 389 14.05 9.54 20.36
N GLN A 390 12.80 9.86 20.04
CA GLN A 390 11.83 10.41 21.00
C GLN A 390 10.87 9.30 21.46
N ALA A 391 10.98 8.88 22.71
CA ALA A 391 10.15 7.82 23.27
C ALA A 391 9.16 8.40 24.28
N ILE A 392 7.86 8.17 24.08
CA ILE A 392 6.77 8.63 24.96
C ILE A 392 5.99 7.42 25.46
N TRP A 393 5.90 7.25 26.78
CA TRP A 393 5.32 6.06 27.41
C TRP A 393 4.28 6.44 28.46
N ASP A 394 3.17 5.72 28.49
CA ASP A 394 2.14 5.75 29.54
C ASP A 394 2.03 4.33 30.14
N GLY A 395 2.57 4.11 31.34
CA GLY A 395 2.65 2.80 32.01
C GLY A 395 4.01 2.46 32.66
N ASN A 396 4.38 1.18 32.68
CA ASN A 396 5.66 0.73 33.23
C ASN A 396 6.73 0.69 32.14
N TYR A 397 7.85 1.40 32.32
CA TYR A 397 8.93 1.50 31.33
C TYR A 397 10.30 1.15 31.93
N GLN A 398 11.00 0.17 31.33
CA GLN A 398 12.32 -0.29 31.79
C GLN A 398 13.31 -0.47 30.62
N PRO A 399 14.04 0.58 30.19
CA PRO A 399 15.02 0.47 29.12
C PRO A 399 16.33 -0.18 29.62
N GLY A 400 16.96 -1.01 28.79
CA GLY A 400 18.29 -1.58 29.08
C GLY A 400 19.43 -0.57 28.93
N GLN A 401 19.51 0.13 27.79
CA GLN A 401 20.48 1.19 27.51
C GLN A 401 19.81 2.36 26.78
N THR A 402 20.16 3.60 27.11
CA THR A 402 19.71 4.82 26.43
C THR A 402 20.93 5.55 25.89
N GLU A 403 21.00 5.66 24.56
CA GLU A 403 22.11 6.28 23.83
C GLU A 403 22.04 7.83 23.85
N PRO A 404 23.13 8.53 23.50
CA PRO A 404 23.19 10.00 23.48
C PRO A 404 22.12 10.63 22.57
N ASP A 405 21.70 11.86 22.88
CA ASP A 405 20.66 12.62 22.16
C ASP A 405 19.25 11.99 22.15
N ALA A 406 19.03 10.88 22.86
CA ALA A 406 17.69 10.32 23.04
C ALA A 406 16.86 11.19 24.01
N GLN A 407 15.57 11.32 23.69
CA GLN A 407 14.59 11.99 24.54
C GLN A 407 13.54 10.98 25.00
N THR A 408 13.44 10.77 26.31
CA THR A 408 12.44 9.87 26.89
C THR A 408 11.48 10.64 27.78
N ILE A 409 10.18 10.45 27.55
CA ILE A 409 9.08 10.97 28.35
C ILE A 409 8.27 9.77 28.83
N SER A 410 8.08 9.63 30.15
CA SER A 410 7.32 8.53 30.73
C SER A 410 6.32 9.03 31.77
N ASP A 411 5.09 8.54 31.73
CA ASP A 411 4.06 8.73 32.76
C ASP A 411 3.75 7.36 33.38
N GLY A 412 4.13 7.13 34.64
CA GLY A 412 4.01 5.83 35.34
C GLY A 412 5.26 5.38 36.10
N ASN A 413 5.54 4.07 36.15
CA ASN A 413 6.74 3.56 36.84
C ASN A 413 7.92 3.48 35.86
N TYR A 414 9.00 4.22 36.16
CA TYR A 414 10.20 4.29 35.34
C TYR A 414 11.40 3.64 36.06
N GLN A 415 12.08 2.71 35.40
CA GLN A 415 13.32 2.10 35.90
C GLN A 415 14.41 2.14 34.81
N PRO A 416 15.34 3.11 34.82
CA PRO A 416 16.40 3.17 33.83
C PRO A 416 17.43 2.06 34.04
N GLY A 417 17.96 1.52 32.95
CA GLY A 417 19.17 0.68 32.92
C GLY A 417 20.44 1.54 32.94
N GLN A 418 21.15 1.60 31.82
CA GLN A 418 22.32 2.48 31.61
C GLN A 418 21.94 3.69 30.76
N THR A 419 22.25 4.91 31.23
CA THR A 419 22.00 6.16 30.49
C THR A 419 23.34 6.82 30.13
N GLU A 420 23.58 7.01 28.83
CA GLU A 420 24.79 7.68 28.31
C GLU A 420 24.71 9.21 28.42
N PRO A 421 25.85 9.93 28.32
CA PRO A 421 25.91 11.39 28.40
C PRO A 421 25.03 12.07 27.33
N ASP A 422 24.54 13.29 27.61
CA ASP A 422 23.68 14.10 26.73
C ASP A 422 22.25 13.57 26.45
N ALA A 423 21.85 12.44 27.03
CA ALA A 423 20.45 11.99 27.00
C ALA A 423 19.55 12.90 27.89
N GLN A 424 18.30 13.10 27.44
CA GLN A 424 17.27 13.83 28.19
C GLN A 424 16.14 12.90 28.61
N THR A 425 15.91 12.79 29.92
CA THR A 425 14.83 11.97 30.48
C THR A 425 13.91 12.83 31.34
N MET A 426 12.62 12.78 31.03
CA MET A 426 11.54 13.41 31.80
C MET A 426 10.54 12.33 32.20
N TRP A 427 10.14 12.30 33.47
CA TRP A 427 9.13 11.36 33.91
C TRP A 427 8.20 11.95 34.97
N ASP A 428 6.96 11.46 34.98
CA ASP A 428 5.92 11.70 35.98
C ASP A 428 5.53 10.35 36.61
N GLY A 429 5.60 10.21 37.93
CA GLY A 429 5.31 8.95 38.64
C GLY A 429 6.45 8.38 39.52
N ASN A 430 6.49 7.04 39.70
CA ASN A 430 7.48 6.39 40.58
C ASN A 430 8.78 6.08 39.83
N TYR A 431 9.90 6.35 40.48
CA TYR A 431 11.25 6.15 39.95
C TYR A 431 12.01 5.12 40.79
N GLN A 432 12.68 4.15 40.14
CA GLN A 432 13.69 3.32 40.80
C GLN A 432 15.08 3.61 40.19
N PRO A 433 16.12 3.93 40.98
CA PRO A 433 17.41 4.37 40.43
C PRO A 433 18.18 3.29 39.63
N GLY A 434 18.76 3.71 38.51
CA GLY A 434 19.68 2.93 37.66
C GLY A 434 21.11 3.47 37.64
N GLN A 435 21.94 3.06 36.67
CA GLN A 435 23.28 3.62 36.47
C GLN A 435 23.22 4.83 35.51
N THR A 436 23.48 6.03 36.01
CA THR A 436 23.51 7.28 35.22
C THR A 436 24.94 7.80 35.11
N GLU A 437 25.42 8.07 33.90
CA GLU A 437 26.74 8.67 33.67
C GLU A 437 26.75 10.19 33.94
N PRO A 438 27.93 10.80 34.21
CA PRO A 438 28.05 12.25 34.35
C PRO A 438 27.57 12.98 33.08
N ASP A 439 26.92 14.13 33.23
CA ASP A 439 26.41 15.02 32.16
C ASP A 439 25.05 14.67 31.52
N ALA A 440 24.36 13.61 31.96
CA ALA A 440 22.94 13.39 31.60
C ALA A 440 22.00 14.41 32.28
N GLN A 441 20.94 14.85 31.57
CA GLN A 441 19.92 15.76 32.12
C GLN A 441 18.64 15.02 32.50
N THR A 442 18.41 14.87 33.80
CA THR A 442 17.21 14.23 34.38
C THR A 442 16.28 15.26 35.02
N MET A 443 15.00 15.27 34.65
CA MET A 443 13.99 16.16 35.24
C MET A 443 12.79 15.35 35.77
N TRP A 444 12.33 15.67 36.97
CA TRP A 444 11.38 14.85 37.74
C TRP A 444 10.24 15.66 38.35
N ASP A 445 9.02 15.10 38.28
CA ASP A 445 7.87 15.47 39.12
C ASP A 445 7.21 14.17 39.64
N GLY A 446 7.17 13.90 40.97
CA GLY A 446 6.62 12.62 41.49
C GLY A 446 7.03 12.21 42.93
N PHE A 447 6.95 10.92 43.29
CA PHE A 447 7.39 10.36 44.60
C PHE A 447 8.64 9.47 44.50
N TYR A 448 9.68 9.78 45.30
CA TYR A 448 10.98 9.08 45.33
C TYR A 448 10.89 7.91 46.33
N GLN A 449 11.23 6.68 45.92
CA GLN A 449 11.38 5.54 46.83
C GLN A 449 12.87 5.18 46.94
N GLU A 450 13.39 5.17 48.18
CA GLU A 450 14.77 4.76 48.51
C GLU A 450 15.03 3.26 48.34
#